data_AF-A0A7Y2KW42-F1
#
_entry.id   AF-A0A7Y2KW42-F1
#
_cell.length_a   1.000
_cell.length_b   1.000
_cell.length_c   1.000
_cell.angle_alpha   90.00
_cell.angle_beta   90.00
_cell.angle_gamma   90.00
#
_symmetry.space_group_name_H-M   'P 1'
#
loop_
_entity.id
_entity.type
_entity.pdbx_description
1 polymer ?
#
loop_
_entity_poly.entity_id
_entity_poly.type
_entity_poly.pdbx_seq_one_letter_code
_entity_poly.pdbx_strand_id
1 'polypeptide(L)'
;PEKGYDLVKGKQIYADQCAICHGAEGQGQKSADTYVFPPLWGKDSYNWGAGMHRINTAAGFIKQNMPLGKGGSLTDAQAWDVAAYINSQERPQDPRLVDNSVEKTRKKYHEGDGVNLYGESVNGVILGQGIK
;
A
#
# COMPACT_ATOMS: atom_id res chain seq x y z
N PRO A 1 6.57 4.81 -12.87
CA PRO A 1 6.39 4.49 -14.31
C PRO A 1 6.17 5.78 -15.13
N GLU A 2 6.57 5.81 -16.40
CA GLU A 2 6.42 7.02 -17.23
C GLU A 2 4.98 7.55 -17.32
N LYS A 3 3.97 6.67 -17.14
CA LYS A 3 2.55 6.99 -17.30
C LYS A 3 1.76 7.14 -15.98
N GLY A 4 2.41 7.12 -14.82
CA GLY A 4 1.70 7.14 -13.52
C GLY A 4 1.00 5.82 -13.17
N TYR A 5 0.04 5.86 -12.24
CA TYR A 5 -0.72 4.69 -11.78
C TYR A 5 -2.24 4.94 -11.88
N ASP A 6 -3.01 3.85 -11.96
CA ASP A 6 -4.47 3.86 -12.05
C ASP A 6 -5.06 2.96 -10.94
N LEU A 7 -5.76 3.58 -9.98
CA LEU A 7 -6.35 2.86 -8.83
C LEU A 7 -7.47 1.89 -9.23
N VAL A 8 -8.20 2.17 -10.31
CA VAL A 8 -9.30 1.31 -10.78
C VAL A 8 -8.72 0.03 -11.38
N LYS A 9 -7.68 0.16 -12.20
CA LYS A 9 -6.93 -1.01 -12.72
C LYS A 9 -6.23 -1.76 -11.61
N GLY A 10 -5.63 -1.04 -10.66
CA GLY A 10 -4.96 -1.62 -9.50
C GLY A 10 -5.90 -2.50 -8.68
N LYS A 11 -7.13 -2.03 -8.45
CA LYS A 11 -8.19 -2.82 -7.79
C LYS A 11 -8.54 -4.09 -8.55
N GLN A 12 -8.67 -4.01 -9.87
CA GLN A 12 -8.96 -5.19 -10.70
C GLN A 12 -7.82 -6.22 -10.63
N ILE A 13 -6.58 -5.78 -10.80
CA ILE A 13 -5.38 -6.63 -10.70
C ILE A 13 -5.32 -7.28 -9.31
N TYR A 14 -5.61 -6.51 -8.26
CA TYR A 14 -5.66 -7.03 -6.90
C TYR A 14 -6.66 -8.16 -6.74
N ALA A 15 -7.90 -7.95 -7.22
CA ALA A 15 -8.96 -8.95 -7.16
C ALA A 15 -8.56 -10.24 -7.92
N ASP A 16 -7.95 -10.09 -9.10
CA ASP A 16 -7.63 -11.21 -9.97
C ASP A 16 -6.40 -12.01 -9.52
N GLN A 17 -5.40 -11.34 -8.91
CA GLN A 17 -4.07 -11.94 -8.70
C GLN A 17 -3.58 -11.95 -7.25
N CYS A 18 -4.14 -11.12 -6.37
CA CYS A 18 -3.63 -10.93 -5.01
C CYS A 18 -4.60 -11.42 -3.94
N ALA A 19 -5.91 -11.19 -4.14
CA ALA A 19 -6.95 -11.43 -3.14
C ALA A 19 -7.06 -12.90 -2.71
N ILE A 20 -6.68 -13.84 -3.57
CA ILE A 20 -6.69 -15.27 -3.26
C ILE A 20 -5.80 -15.63 -2.05
N CYS A 21 -4.68 -14.91 -1.86
CA CYS A 21 -3.78 -15.11 -0.73
C CYS A 21 -3.95 -14.01 0.33
N HIS A 22 -4.07 -12.75 -0.08
CA HIS A 22 -4.09 -11.61 0.84
C HIS A 22 -5.49 -11.22 1.32
N GLY A 23 -6.54 -11.92 0.88
CA GLY A 23 -7.92 -11.63 1.22
C GLY A 23 -8.52 -10.53 0.33
N ALA A 24 -9.85 -10.50 0.20
CA ALA A 24 -10.55 -9.49 -0.61
C ALA A 24 -10.36 -8.06 -0.08
N GLU A 25 -10.19 -7.93 1.24
CA GLU A 25 -10.01 -6.65 1.96
C GLU A 25 -8.58 -6.52 2.50
N GLY A 26 -7.60 -7.21 1.90
CA GLY A 26 -6.19 -7.09 2.27
C GLY A 26 -5.84 -7.52 3.69
N GLN A 27 -6.74 -8.22 4.38
CA GLN A 27 -6.60 -8.64 5.77
C GLN A 27 -5.60 -9.79 6.00
N GLY A 28 -5.04 -10.34 4.93
CA GLY A 28 -4.17 -11.51 4.98
C GLY A 28 -4.92 -12.80 5.35
N GLN A 29 -4.16 -13.85 5.64
CA GLN A 29 -4.69 -15.11 6.15
C GLN A 29 -3.85 -15.59 7.32
N LYS A 30 -4.52 -16.13 8.34
CA LYS A 30 -3.88 -16.72 9.51
C LYS A 30 -3.97 -18.24 9.47
N SER A 31 -2.95 -18.88 10.00
CA SER A 31 -3.00 -20.26 10.47
C SER A 31 -2.70 -20.23 11.96
N ALA A 32 -3.67 -20.67 12.77
CA ALA A 32 -3.72 -20.36 14.21
C ALA A 32 -3.54 -18.85 14.45
N ASP A 33 -2.57 -18.44 15.28
CA ASP A 33 -2.33 -17.04 15.62
C ASP A 33 -1.27 -16.36 14.74
N THR A 34 -0.74 -17.04 13.71
CA THR A 34 0.32 -16.53 12.84
C THR A 34 -0.19 -16.25 11.43
N TYR A 35 0.20 -15.11 10.85
CA TYR A 35 -0.09 -14.81 9.45
C TYR A 35 0.76 -15.69 8.53
N VAL A 36 0.09 -16.45 7.68
CA VAL A 36 0.73 -17.22 6.58
C VAL A 36 0.76 -16.41 5.28
N PHE A 37 -0.23 -15.54 5.10
CA PHE A 37 -0.20 -14.46 4.11
C PHE A 37 -0.40 -13.13 4.82
N PRO A 38 0.51 -12.16 4.64
CA PRO A 38 0.50 -10.94 5.44
C PRO A 38 -0.66 -10.02 5.04
N PRO A 39 -1.21 -9.25 6.00
CA PRO A 39 -2.13 -8.17 5.70
C PRO A 39 -1.39 -7.03 4.98
N LEU A 40 -2.01 -6.49 3.94
CA LEU A 40 -1.43 -5.44 3.09
C LEU A 40 -1.87 -4.03 3.48
N TRP A 41 -2.99 -3.93 4.20
CA TRP A 41 -3.50 -2.72 4.83
C TRP A 41 -4.37 -3.10 6.03
N GLY A 42 -4.99 -2.10 6.68
CA GLY A 42 -5.73 -2.33 7.91
C GLY A 42 -4.81 -2.33 9.14
N LYS A 43 -5.41 -2.47 10.34
CA LYS A 43 -4.75 -2.31 11.64
C LYS A 43 -3.55 -3.23 11.88
N ASP A 44 -3.53 -4.40 11.25
CA ASP A 44 -2.51 -5.43 11.47
C ASP A 44 -1.38 -5.38 10.42
N SER A 45 -1.41 -4.40 9.52
CA SER A 45 -0.39 -4.21 8.47
C SER A 45 0.72 -3.26 8.88
N TYR A 46 1.68 -3.05 7.97
CA TYR A 46 2.74 -2.05 8.14
C TYR A 46 2.14 -0.64 8.22
N ASN A 47 2.77 0.22 9.04
CA ASN A 47 2.32 1.57 9.31
C ASN A 47 2.71 2.58 8.22
N TRP A 48 2.19 3.80 8.34
CA TRP A 48 2.48 4.91 7.44
C TRP A 48 3.93 5.42 7.50
N GLY A 49 4.77 4.99 8.43
CA GLY A 49 6.20 5.30 8.44
C GLY A 49 7.08 4.27 7.72
N ALA A 50 6.52 3.12 7.31
CA ALA A 50 7.26 2.02 6.72
C ALA A 50 7.48 2.23 5.21
N GLY A 51 8.70 2.00 4.71
CA GLY A 51 9.03 2.23 3.29
C GLY A 51 8.13 1.52 2.26
N MET A 52 7.43 0.45 2.66
CA MET A 52 6.46 -0.27 1.81
C MET A 52 5.19 0.54 1.51
N HIS A 53 4.87 1.60 2.26
CA HIS A 53 3.75 2.49 1.94
C HIS A 53 4.02 3.35 0.68
N ARG A 54 5.28 3.45 0.24
CA ARG A 54 5.64 4.16 -0.99
C ARG A 54 5.30 3.29 -2.19
N ILE A 55 4.55 3.86 -3.12
CA ILE A 55 4.10 3.19 -4.34
C ILE A 55 5.29 2.71 -5.17
N ASN A 56 6.34 3.52 -5.33
CA ASN A 56 7.52 3.11 -6.10
C ASN A 56 8.27 1.92 -5.48
N THR A 57 8.37 1.89 -4.15
CA THR A 57 9.01 0.77 -3.42
C THR A 57 8.16 -0.49 -3.53
N ALA A 58 6.85 -0.38 -3.26
CA ALA A 58 5.92 -1.50 -3.35
C ALA A 58 5.83 -2.05 -4.79
N ALA A 59 5.78 -1.18 -5.81
CA ALA A 59 5.75 -1.60 -7.20
C ALA A 59 7.01 -2.39 -7.59
N GLY A 60 8.19 -1.93 -7.14
CA GLY A 60 9.45 -2.66 -7.35
C GLY A 60 9.43 -4.04 -6.69
N PHE A 61 8.97 -4.11 -5.44
CA PHE A 61 8.83 -5.39 -4.72
C PHE A 61 7.84 -6.32 -5.43
N ILE A 62 6.66 -5.82 -5.78
CA ILE A 62 5.59 -6.59 -6.41
C ILE A 62 6.04 -7.11 -7.77
N LYS A 63 6.66 -6.26 -8.61
CA LYS A 63 7.16 -6.67 -9.93
C LYS A 63 8.12 -7.85 -9.83
N GLN A 64 8.99 -7.88 -8.82
CA GLN A 64 10.04 -8.90 -8.70
C GLN A 64 9.58 -10.15 -7.94
N ASN A 65 8.66 -10.02 -6.99
CA ASN A 65 8.38 -11.08 -6.02
C ASN A 65 6.93 -11.57 -6.01
N MET A 66 6.01 -10.85 -6.67
CA MET A 66 4.58 -11.14 -6.63
C MET A 66 3.98 -11.34 -8.04
N PRO A 67 3.01 -12.26 -8.19
CA PRO A 67 2.55 -13.23 -7.18
C PRO A 67 3.63 -14.23 -6.76
N LEU A 68 3.50 -14.82 -5.56
CA LEU A 68 4.51 -15.75 -5.03
C LEU A 68 4.80 -16.89 -6.02
N GLY A 69 6.08 -17.10 -6.34
CA GLY A 69 6.52 -18.09 -7.34
C GLY A 69 6.32 -17.67 -8.80
N LYS A 70 5.82 -16.46 -9.06
CA LYS A 70 5.57 -15.88 -10.38
C LYS A 70 6.18 -14.47 -10.53
N GLY A 71 7.30 -14.22 -9.85
CA GLY A 71 8.04 -12.97 -9.98
C GLY A 71 8.27 -12.58 -11.44
N GLY A 72 8.10 -11.31 -11.77
CA GLY A 72 8.25 -10.77 -13.11
C GLY A 72 7.00 -10.87 -13.99
N SER A 73 5.95 -11.59 -13.57
CA SER A 73 4.76 -11.85 -14.41
C SER A 73 3.89 -10.62 -14.69
N LEU A 74 3.85 -9.65 -13.78
CA LEU A 74 3.14 -8.38 -13.98
C LEU A 74 3.98 -7.44 -14.84
N THR A 75 3.36 -6.69 -15.75
CA THR A 75 4.04 -5.54 -16.39
C THR A 75 4.37 -4.45 -15.37
N ASP A 76 5.29 -3.54 -15.72
CA ASP A 76 5.63 -2.43 -14.82
C ASP A 76 4.40 -1.56 -14.51
N ALA A 77 3.55 -1.29 -15.51
CA ALA A 77 2.30 -0.56 -15.30
C ALA A 77 1.39 -1.29 -14.30
N GLN A 78 1.17 -2.59 -14.47
CA GLN A 78 0.35 -3.39 -13.55
C GLN A 78 0.90 -3.40 -12.13
N ALA A 79 2.22 -3.52 -11.96
CA ALA A 79 2.86 -3.50 -10.65
C ALA A 79 2.68 -2.14 -9.95
N TRP A 80 2.75 -1.04 -10.68
CA TRP A 80 2.49 0.30 -10.16
C TRP A 80 1.02 0.54 -9.83
N ASP A 81 0.10 0.10 -10.69
CA ASP A 81 -1.35 0.22 -10.48
C ASP A 81 -1.77 -0.51 -9.20
N VAL A 82 -1.36 -1.76 -9.05
CA VAL A 82 -1.72 -2.56 -7.86
C VAL A 82 -1.03 -2.06 -6.59
N ALA A 83 0.23 -1.59 -6.69
CA ALA A 83 0.92 -0.98 -5.55
C ALA A 83 0.21 0.30 -5.08
N ALA A 84 -0.25 1.12 -6.02
CA ALA A 84 -1.01 2.33 -5.70
C ALA A 84 -2.35 2.00 -5.05
N TYR A 85 -3.06 0.99 -5.55
CA TYR A 85 -4.30 0.52 -4.94
C TYR A 85 -4.11 -0.03 -3.52
N ILE A 86 -3.05 -0.82 -3.28
CA ILE A 86 -2.73 -1.34 -1.94
C ILE A 86 -2.39 -0.18 -0.97
N ASN A 87 -1.61 0.79 -1.43
CA ASN A 87 -1.14 1.91 -0.61
C ASN A 87 -2.11 3.10 -0.58
N SER A 88 -3.29 2.99 -1.20
CA SER A 88 -4.39 3.95 -1.05
C SER A 88 -5.37 3.58 0.06
N GLN A 89 -5.10 2.48 0.77
CA GLN A 89 -5.88 2.01 1.91
C GLN A 89 -5.26 2.50 3.23
N GLU A 90 -6.10 2.73 4.23
CA GLU A 90 -5.65 3.12 5.57
C GLU A 90 -4.92 1.99 6.31
N ARG A 91 -4.04 2.39 7.22
CA ARG A 91 -3.11 1.53 7.98
C ARG A 91 -2.70 2.24 9.28
N PRO A 92 -1.94 1.62 10.19
CA PRO A 92 -1.54 2.29 11.43
C PRO A 92 -0.76 3.59 11.15
N GLN A 93 -0.94 4.56 12.05
CA GLN A 93 -0.34 5.89 11.94
C GLN A 93 1.19 5.85 11.88
N ASP A 94 1.80 6.86 11.23
CA ASP A 94 3.24 7.08 11.30
C ASP A 94 3.62 7.39 12.76
N PRO A 95 4.50 6.61 13.40
CA PRO A 95 4.93 6.85 14.78
C PRO A 95 5.64 8.21 14.97
N ARG A 96 6.00 8.88 13.89
CA ARG A 96 6.66 10.20 13.87
C ARG A 96 5.67 11.34 13.64
N LEU A 97 4.35 11.09 13.79
CA LEU A 97 3.30 12.10 13.63
C LEU A 97 3.67 13.40 14.37
N VAL A 98 3.69 14.51 13.63
CA VAL A 98 4.11 15.83 14.09
C VAL A 98 2.91 16.60 14.57
N ASP A 99 2.90 16.99 15.84
CA ASP A 99 1.84 17.79 16.48
C ASP A 99 0.41 17.26 16.22
N ASN A 100 0.25 15.93 16.15
CA ASN A 100 -1.01 15.28 15.77
C ASN A 100 -1.60 15.77 14.43
N SER A 101 -0.76 16.22 13.49
CA SER A 101 -1.16 16.80 12.21
C SER A 101 -0.59 16.00 11.04
N VAL A 102 -1.50 15.47 10.22
CA VAL A 102 -1.15 14.78 8.96
C VAL A 102 -0.43 15.72 8.01
N GLU A 103 -0.88 16.98 7.89
CA GLU A 103 -0.26 18.00 7.03
C GLU A 103 1.20 18.28 7.43
N LYS A 104 1.46 18.55 8.71
CA LYS A 104 2.82 18.80 9.21
C LYS A 104 3.71 17.57 9.04
N THR A 105 3.15 16.39 9.25
CA THR A 105 3.87 15.11 9.10
C THR A 105 4.19 14.85 7.63
N ARG A 106 3.26 15.14 6.71
CA ARG A 106 3.49 15.08 5.28
C ARG A 106 4.66 15.97 4.90
N LYS A 107 4.59 17.25 5.24
CA LYS A 107 5.63 18.23 4.93
C LYS A 107 7.02 17.83 5.46
N LYS A 108 7.07 17.22 6.64
CA LYS A 108 8.36 16.87 7.27
C LYS A 108 8.95 15.54 6.77
N TYR A 109 8.12 14.53 6.50
CA TYR A 109 8.59 13.16 6.29
C TYR A 109 8.15 12.50 4.99
N HIS A 110 7.08 12.98 4.35
CA HIS A 110 6.49 12.32 3.18
C HIS A 110 6.56 13.17 1.91
N GLU A 111 6.72 14.49 2.04
CA GLU A 111 7.00 15.41 0.95
C GLU A 111 8.42 15.13 0.44
N GLY A 112 8.51 14.61 -0.79
CA GLY A 112 9.78 14.19 -1.39
C GLY A 112 10.23 12.76 -1.05
N ASP A 113 9.48 12.01 -0.24
CA ASP A 113 9.79 10.60 0.08
C ASP A 113 9.19 9.62 -0.95
N GLY A 114 9.71 9.70 -2.18
CA GLY A 114 9.23 8.91 -3.31
C GLY A 114 7.77 9.22 -3.68
N VAL A 115 7.10 8.25 -4.32
CA VAL A 115 5.70 8.38 -4.71
C VAL A 115 4.84 7.76 -3.61
N ASN A 116 4.10 8.57 -2.85
CA ASN A 116 3.25 8.12 -1.76
C ASN A 116 1.96 8.96 -1.67
N LEU A 117 0.99 8.45 -0.92
CA LEU A 117 -0.34 9.06 -0.75
C LEU A 117 -0.58 9.59 0.68
N TYR A 118 0.44 9.66 1.54
CA TYR A 118 0.25 10.10 2.92
C TYR A 118 -0.18 11.57 2.98
N GLY A 119 -1.36 11.88 3.52
CA GLY A 119 -1.91 13.23 3.52
C GLY A 119 -2.54 13.69 2.20
N GLU A 120 -2.65 12.81 1.20
CA GLU A 120 -3.39 13.07 -0.04
C GLU A 120 -4.87 12.67 0.11
N SER A 121 -5.74 13.32 -0.66
CA SER A 121 -7.17 12.95 -0.72
C SER A 121 -7.40 11.86 -1.76
N VAL A 122 -7.90 10.71 -1.30
CA VAL A 122 -8.31 9.60 -2.16
C VAL A 122 -9.80 9.34 -1.93
N ASN A 123 -10.60 9.41 -2.99
CA ASN A 123 -12.06 9.25 -2.93
C ASN A 123 -12.74 10.15 -1.87
N GLY A 124 -12.22 11.37 -1.68
CA GLY A 124 -12.75 12.34 -0.72
C GLY A 124 -12.29 12.16 0.72
N VAL A 125 -11.39 11.21 1.00
CA VAL A 125 -10.83 10.96 2.33
C VAL A 125 -9.33 11.28 2.32
N ILE A 126 -8.89 12.09 3.28
CA ILE A 126 -7.46 12.36 3.50
C ILE A 126 -6.83 11.12 4.13
N LEU A 127 -5.84 10.53 3.47
CA LEU A 127 -5.09 9.39 3.99
C LEU A 127 -4.03 9.80 5.01
N GLY A 128 -3.59 8.86 5.83
CA GLY A 128 -2.60 9.10 6.87
C GLY A 128 -3.22 9.47 8.20
N GLN A 129 -4.54 9.29 8.39
CA GLN A 129 -5.19 9.49 9.69
C GLN A 129 -4.79 8.39 10.67
N GLY A 130 -4.47 7.21 10.15
CA GLY A 130 -4.12 6.06 10.94
C GLY A 130 -5.35 5.30 11.42
N ILE A 131 -5.22 3.98 11.51
CA ILE A 131 -6.20 3.11 12.16
C ILE A 131 -5.74 2.91 13.61
N LYS A 132 -6.67 3.04 14.56
CA LYS A 132 -6.45 2.76 15.99
C LYS A 132 -6.57 1.28 16.29
#